data_AF-A0A9D8E2F1-F1
#
_entry.id   AF-A0A9D8E2F1-F1
#
_cell.length_a   1.000
_cell.length_b   1.000
_cell.length_c   1.000
_cell.angle_alpha   90.00
_cell.angle_beta   90.00
_cell.angle_gamma   90.00
#
_symmetry.space_group_name_H-M   'P 1'
#
loop_
_entity.id
_entity.type
_entity.pdbx_description
1 polymer ?
#
loop_
_entity_poly.entity_id
_entity_poly.type
_entity_poly.pdbx_seq_one_letter_code
_entity_poly.pdbx_strand_id
1 'polypeptide(L)'
;TARLKNETGLATLFRFGIVPLFLFSGTFFPITQLPDWIEWAAYGTPLFHGVSLCRGLALEAVAFEVSPLVSVAYLLAWVAAGAWLALRLMRRRLVV
;
A
#
# COMPACT_ATOMS: atom_id res chain seq x y z
N THR A 1 0.35 -5.88 14.57
CA THR A 1 -0.97 -5.92 13.90
C THR A 1 -1.79 -7.12 14.38
N ALA A 2 -2.55 -6.94 15.47
CA ALA A 2 -3.57 -7.79 16.13
C ALA A 2 -3.39 -9.32 16.39
N ARG A 3 -2.47 -10.04 15.73
CA ARG A 3 -2.14 -11.45 16.02
C ARG A 3 -0.66 -11.74 16.26
N LEU A 4 0.22 -10.81 15.92
CA LEU A 4 1.65 -10.93 16.18
C LEU A 4 1.91 -10.77 17.67
N LYS A 5 2.21 -11.88 18.36
CA LYS A 5 2.57 -11.93 19.78
C LYS A 5 4.08 -11.69 20.01
N ASN A 6 4.86 -11.54 18.93
CA ASN A 6 6.33 -11.62 18.95
C ASN A 6 6.92 -10.50 18.10
N GLU A 7 7.93 -9.79 18.60
CA GLU A 7 8.63 -8.74 17.85
C GLU A 7 9.33 -9.26 16.60
N THR A 8 9.78 -10.51 16.62
CA THR A 8 10.42 -11.19 15.48
C THR A 8 9.50 -11.22 14.25
N GLY A 9 8.20 -11.47 14.43
CA GLY A 9 7.28 -11.54 13.29
C GLY A 9 6.99 -10.16 12.69
N LEU A 10 7.06 -9.09 13.49
CA LEU A 10 7.03 -7.72 12.96
C LEU A 10 8.30 -7.43 12.16
N ALA A 11 9.47 -7.79 12.68
CA ALA A 11 10.75 -7.61 11.99
C ALA A 11 10.79 -8.36 10.65
N THR A 12 10.26 -9.59 10.59
CA THR A 12 10.14 -10.37 9.36
C THR A 12 9.20 -9.69 8.35
N LEU A 13 8.04 -9.17 8.79
CA LEU A 13 7.12 -8.42 7.92
C LEU A 13 7.81 -7.18 7.32
N PHE A 14 8.56 -6.45 8.12
CA PHE A 14 9.29 -5.29 7.63
C PHE A 14 10.34 -5.69 6.59
N ARG A 15 11.16 -6.69 6.90
CA ARG A 15 12.27 -7.13 6.05
C ARG A 15 11.83 -7.75 4.73
N PHE A 16 10.79 -8.58 4.73
CA PHE A 16 10.39 -9.36 3.56
C PHE A 16 9.10 -8.87 2.91
N GLY A 17 8.31 -8.04 3.59
CA GLY A 17 7.11 -7.43 3.05
C GLY A 17 7.34 -5.96 2.70
N ILE A 18 7.59 -5.12 3.71
CA ILE A 18 7.62 -3.67 3.54
C ILE A 18 8.82 -3.20 2.71
N VAL A 19 10.02 -3.71 2.99
CA VAL A 19 11.23 -3.28 2.27
C VAL A 19 11.16 -3.60 0.77
N PRO A 20 10.85 -4.84 0.34
CA PRO A 20 10.67 -5.13 -1.08
C PRO A 20 9.54 -4.28 -1.69
N LEU A 21 8.40 -4.17 -1.01
CA LEU A 21 7.27 -3.36 -1.48
C LEU A 21 7.69 -1.91 -1.72
N PHE A 22 8.47 -1.32 -0.81
CA PHE A 22 8.96 0.05 -0.95
C PHE A 22 9.92 0.20 -2.14
N LEU A 23 10.84 -0.76 -2.33
CA LEU A 23 11.77 -0.75 -3.47
C LEU A 23 11.03 -0.82 -4.81
N PHE A 24 9.97 -1.62 -4.90
CA PHE A 24 9.17 -1.83 -6.12
C PHE A 24 7.92 -0.95 -6.23
N SER A 25 7.76 0.05 -5.36
CA SER A 25 6.54 0.88 -5.29
C SER A 25 6.42 1.98 -6.34
N GLY A 26 7.40 2.12 -7.25
CA GLY A 26 7.43 3.22 -8.21
C GLY A 26 8.14 4.50 -7.71
N THR A 27 8.71 4.47 -6.50
CA THR A 27 9.38 5.63 -5.89
C THR A 27 10.73 5.93 -6.54
N PHE A 28 11.56 4.90 -6.70
CA PHE A 28 12.92 5.01 -7.24
C PHE A 28 12.97 4.83 -8.76
N PHE A 29 12.14 3.92 -9.28
CA PHE A 29 12.09 3.57 -10.70
C PHE A 29 10.62 3.52 -11.16
N PRO A 30 10.30 3.96 -12.38
CA PRO A 30 8.96 3.80 -12.96
C PRO A 30 8.56 2.33 -12.97
N ILE A 31 7.31 2.03 -12.60
CA ILE A 31 6.86 0.63 -12.51
C ILE A 31 6.69 -0.03 -13.88
N THR A 32 6.51 0.76 -14.94
CA THR A 32 6.42 0.32 -16.34
C THR A 32 7.72 -0.29 -16.88
N GLN A 33 8.82 -0.18 -16.14
CA GLN A 33 10.09 -0.85 -16.47
C GLN A 33 10.26 -2.18 -15.73
N LEU A 34 9.34 -2.52 -14.82
CA LEU A 34 9.36 -3.80 -14.12
C LEU A 34 8.82 -4.91 -15.04
N PRO A 35 9.22 -6.18 -14.81
CA PRO A 35 8.57 -7.31 -15.46
C PRO A 35 7.06 -7.30 -15.23
N ASP A 36 6.26 -7.65 -16.25
CA ASP A 36 4.80 -7.54 -16.25
C ASP A 36 4.16 -8.05 -14.93
N TRP A 37 4.59 -9.20 -14.44
CA TRP A 37 4.03 -9.81 -13.22
C TRP A 37 4.29 -8.98 -11.94
N ILE A 38 5.42 -8.27 -11.86
CA ILE A 38 5.73 -7.37 -10.74
C ILE A 38 4.95 -6.07 -10.90
N GLU A 39 4.82 -5.57 -12.12
CA GLU A 39 4.06 -4.37 -12.43
C GLU A 39 2.60 -4.51 -11.98
N TRP A 40 1.93 -5.61 -12.35
CA TRP A 40 0.57 -5.91 -11.90
C TRP A 40 0.46 -6.06 -10.38
N ALA A 41 1.48 -6.65 -9.74
CA ALA A 41 1.51 -6.76 -8.28
C ALA A 41 1.64 -5.37 -7.62
N ALA A 42 2.45 -4.47 -8.18
CA ALA A 42 2.64 -3.10 -7.69
C ALA A 42 1.35 -2.28 -7.80
N TYR A 43 0.63 -2.37 -8.93
CA TYR A 43 -0.68 -1.73 -9.10
C TYR A 43 -1.70 -2.16 -8.05
N GLY A 44 -1.63 -3.40 -7.56
CA GLY A 44 -2.49 -3.90 -6.49
C GLY A 44 -2.18 -3.34 -5.10
N THR A 45 -1.16 -2.50 -4.94
CA THR A 45 -0.71 -2.04 -3.63
C THR A 45 -1.15 -0.60 -3.34
N PRO A 46 -1.60 -0.27 -2.11
CA PRO A 46 -1.95 1.10 -1.76
C PRO A 46 -0.72 2.03 -1.81
N LEU A 47 0.49 1.49 -1.64
CA LEU A 47 1.71 2.28 -1.67
C LEU A 47 1.95 2.91 -3.05
N PHE A 48 1.75 2.15 -4.13
CA PHE A 48 1.86 2.67 -5.49
C PHE A 48 0.94 3.87 -5.73
N HIS A 49 -0.34 3.75 -5.35
CA HIS A 49 -1.32 4.83 -5.53
C HIS A 49 -0.95 6.11 -4.78
N GLY A 50 -0.40 5.98 -3.56
CA GLY A 50 0.12 7.12 -2.81
C GLY A 50 1.32 7.79 -3.49
N VAL A 51 2.27 6.98 -3.94
CA VAL A 51 3.49 7.47 -4.62
C VAL A 51 3.16 8.16 -5.94
N SER A 52 2.27 7.57 -6.75
CA SER A 52 1.83 8.15 -8.03
C SER A 52 1.18 9.52 -7.84
N LEU A 53 0.32 9.68 -6.82
CA LEU A 53 -0.29 10.96 -6.48
C LEU A 53 0.74 11.99 -6.04
N CYS A 54 1.63 11.63 -5.10
CA CYS A 54 2.67 12.53 -4.62
C CYS A 54 3.60 13.00 -5.75
N ARG A 55 3.98 12.09 -6.65
CA ARG A 55 4.85 12.41 -7.80
C ARG A 55 4.16 13.34 -8.80
N GLY A 56 2.94 13.03 -9.23
CA GLY A 56 2.24 13.87 -10.21
C GLY A 56 1.87 15.25 -9.66
N LEU A 57 1.67 15.37 -8.33
CA LEU A 57 1.44 16.67 -7.69
C LEU A 57 2.72 17.48 -7.48
N ALA A 58 3.84 16.83 -7.12
CA ALA A 58 5.11 17.52 -6.85
C ALA A 58 5.90 17.83 -8.13
N LEU A 59 5.75 16.99 -9.16
CA LEU A 59 6.42 17.09 -10.44
C LEU A 59 5.34 17.37 -11.49
N GLU A 60 4.96 18.64 -11.64
CA GLU A 60 3.86 19.09 -12.53
C GLU A 60 3.93 18.57 -13.98
N ALA A 61 5.10 18.07 -14.42
CA ALA A 61 5.35 17.50 -15.74
C ALA A 61 5.23 15.96 -15.82
N VAL A 62 4.93 15.26 -14.72
CA VAL A 62 4.80 13.79 -14.70
C VAL A 62 3.33 13.42 -14.83
N ALA A 63 2.97 12.80 -15.96
CA ALA A 63 1.64 12.24 -16.15
C ALA A 63 1.33 11.20 -15.06
N PHE A 64 0.11 11.25 -14.51
CA PHE A 64 -0.34 10.26 -13.57
C PHE A 64 -0.48 8.90 -14.26
N GLU A 65 0.20 7.88 -13.75
CA GLU A 65 0.11 6.51 -14.30
C GLU A 65 -1.29 5.92 -14.17
N VAL A 66 -1.97 6.22 -13.07
CA VAL A 66 -3.38 5.90 -12.85
C VAL A 66 -4.11 7.18 -12.54
N SER A 67 -5.36 7.31 -13.01
CA SER A 67 -6.21 8.46 -12.73
C SER A 67 -6.13 8.87 -11.25
N PRO A 68 -5.83 10.14 -10.92
CA PRO A 68 -5.73 10.61 -9.54
C PRO A 68 -6.96 10.26 -8.72
N LEU A 69 -8.14 10.36 -9.32
CA LEU A 69 -9.41 10.03 -8.68
C LEU A 69 -9.48 8.55 -8.27
N VAL A 70 -9.00 7.65 -9.13
CA VAL A 70 -8.95 6.22 -8.85
C VAL A 70 -7.97 5.94 -7.70
N SER A 71 -6.78 6.54 -7.73
CA SER A 71 -5.79 6.39 -6.66
C SER A 71 -6.33 6.88 -5.31
N VAL A 72 -7.01 8.03 -5.28
CA VAL A 72 -7.66 8.56 -4.06
C VAL A 72 -8.77 7.63 -3.57
N ALA A 73 -9.68 7.21 -4.46
CA ALA A 73 -10.77 6.30 -4.11
C ALA A 73 -10.24 4.96 -3.58
N TYR A 74 -9.19 4.44 -4.19
CA TYR A 74 -8.53 3.21 -3.79
C TYR A 74 -7.92 3.32 -2.38
N LEU A 75 -7.22 4.40 -2.10
CA LEU A 75 -6.65 4.67 -0.77
C LEU A 75 -7.75 4.82 0.30
N LEU A 76 -8.83 5.55 -0.02
CA LEU A 76 -9.97 5.69 0.88
C LEU A 76 -10.65 4.34 1.16
N ALA A 77 -10.80 3.48 0.15
CA ALA A 77 -11.31 2.13 0.31
C ALA A 77 -10.43 1.30 1.25
N TRP A 78 -9.10 1.38 1.10
CA TRP A 78 -8.15 0.71 2.00
C TRP A 78 -8.26 1.19 3.46
N VAL A 79 -8.37 2.51 3.67
CA VAL A 79 -8.54 3.09 5.01
C VAL A 79 -9.86 2.62 5.62
N ALA A 80 -10.96 2.71 4.87
CA ALA A 80 -12.29 2.30 5.33
C ALA A 80 -12.33 0.80 5.67
N ALA A 81 -11.80 -0.05 4.79
CA ALA A 81 -11.74 -1.50 5.01
C ALA A 81 -10.85 -1.85 6.22
N GLY A 82 -9.69 -1.20 6.33
CA GLY A 82 -8.77 -1.39 7.46
C GLY A 82 -9.40 -0.96 8.79
N ALA A 83 -10.03 0.21 8.83
CA ALA A 83 -10.73 0.72 10.01
C ALA A 83 -11.91 -0.18 10.40
N TRP A 84 -12.73 -0.58 9.43
CA TRP A 84 -13.85 -1.49 9.66
C TRP A 84 -13.38 -2.84 10.21
N LEU A 85 -12.33 -3.43 9.62
CA LEU A 85 -11.77 -4.70 10.07
C LEU A 85 -11.18 -4.58 11.48
N ALA A 86 -10.43 -3.51 11.76
CA ALA A 86 -9.86 -3.24 13.07
C ALA A 86 -10.96 -3.12 14.14
N LEU A 87 -11.99 -2.31 13.89
CA LEU A 87 -13.13 -2.14 14.81
C LEU A 87 -13.90 -3.44 15.00
N ARG A 88 -14.14 -4.21 13.94
CA ARG A 88 -14.84 -5.50 14.02
C ARG A 88 -14.07 -6.53 14.84
N LEU A 89 -12.75 -6.63 14.63
CA LEU A 89 -11.88 -7.54 15.37
C LEU A 89 -11.75 -7.13 16.85
N MET A 90 -11.69 -5.82 17.12
CA MET A 90 -11.62 -5.30 18.50
C MET A 90 -12.94 -5.53 19.25
N ARG A 91 -14.10 -5.25 18.63
CA ARG A 91 -15.41 -5.53 19.25
C ARG A 91 -15.60 -7.01 19.56
N ARG A 92 -15.17 -7.91 18.67
CA ARG A 92 -15.21 -9.37 18.94
C ARG A 92 -14.37 -9.81 20.14
N ARG A 93 -13.35 -9.04 20.52
CA ARG A 93 -12.49 -9.32 21.68
C ARG A 93 -13.04 -8.78 23.00
N LEU A 94 -13.84 -7.72 22.95
CA LEU A 94 -14.41 -7.03 24.12
C LEU A 94 -15.77 -7.61 24.58
N VAL A 95 -16.42 -8.42 23.73
CA VAL A 95 -17.72 -9.07 24.04
C VAL A 95 -17.52 -10.51 24.57
N VAL A 96 -16.26 -10.88 24.86
CA VAL A 96 -15.89 -12.10 25.59
C VAL A 96 -15.46 -11.68 26.98
#